data_AF-A0A2M8PJI9-F1
#
_entry.id   AF-A0A2M8PJI9-F1
#
_cell.length_a   1.000
_cell.length_b   1.000
_cell.length_c   1.000
_cell.angle_alpha   90.00
_cell.angle_beta   90.00
_cell.angle_gamma   90.00
#
_symmetry.space_group_name_H-M   'P 1'
#
loop_
_entity.id
_entity.type
_entity.pdbx_description
1 polymer ?
#
loop_
_entity_poly.entity_id
_entity_poly.type
_entity_poly.pdbx_seq_one_letter_code
_entity_poly.pdbx_strand_id
1 'polypeptide(L)'
;CDVTFDGYVAPSVLQVPGAKEQTVEFMSFSKSFNMAGWRLGAAVGSAEALKQLLKVKSNVDSGHFRSIYDAGIAAIDYTESEWFAERNQMYERRRDMLLEALPEIGLSAQPSIG
;
A
#
# COMPACT_ATOMS: atom_id res chain seq x y z
N CYS A 1 5.49 -0.28 0.07
CA CYS A 1 4.62 -0.21 -1.12
C CYS A 1 4.64 -1.58 -1.77
N ASP A 2 3.47 -2.19 -1.97
CA ASP A 2 3.42 -3.62 -2.32
C ASP A 2 3.30 -3.85 -3.84
N VAL A 3 3.08 -2.78 -4.61
CA VAL A 3 3.11 -2.80 -6.08
C VAL A 3 4.42 -2.17 -6.51
N THR A 4 5.34 -3.00 -6.96
CA THR A 4 6.65 -2.61 -7.48
C THR A 4 6.99 -3.48 -8.68
N PHE A 5 7.86 -2.98 -9.55
CA PHE A 5 8.26 -3.63 -10.80
C PHE A 5 9.78 -3.78 -10.87
N ASP A 6 10.26 -4.58 -11.83
CA ASP A 6 11.69 -4.72 -12.15
C ASP A 6 12.57 -5.12 -10.94
N GLY A 7 12.01 -5.89 -10.01
CA GLY A 7 12.71 -6.35 -8.79
C GLY A 7 12.95 -5.25 -7.75
N TYR A 8 12.40 -4.04 -7.93
CA TYR A 8 12.48 -2.98 -6.94
C TYR A 8 11.73 -3.38 -5.66
N VAL A 9 12.38 -3.16 -4.51
CA VAL A 9 11.78 -3.36 -3.19
C VAL A 9 11.64 -1.99 -2.53
N ALA A 10 10.40 -1.53 -2.38
CA ALA A 10 10.13 -0.24 -1.74
C ALA A 10 10.59 -0.28 -0.27
N PRO A 11 11.54 0.57 0.14
CA PRO A 11 12.01 0.58 1.51
C PRO A 11 10.91 1.09 2.45
N SER A 12 10.87 0.55 3.66
CA SER A 12 10.05 1.11 4.73
C SER A 12 10.92 2.02 5.58
N VAL A 13 10.39 3.18 5.97
CA VAL A 13 11.12 4.09 6.88
C VAL A 13 11.38 3.42 8.23
N LEU A 14 10.51 2.49 8.63
CA LEU A 14 10.62 1.72 9.86
C LEU A 14 11.78 0.72 9.87
N GLN A 15 12.42 0.45 8.71
CA GLN A 15 13.64 -0.35 8.64
C GLN A 15 14.88 0.44 9.13
N VAL A 16 14.80 1.76 9.18
CA VAL A 16 15.91 2.62 9.63
C VAL A 16 16.01 2.56 11.15
N PRO A 17 17.18 2.23 11.74
CA PRO A 17 17.36 2.21 13.19
C PRO A 17 16.96 3.54 13.85
N GLY A 18 16.11 3.47 14.88
CA GLY A 18 15.61 4.64 15.61
C GLY A 18 14.51 5.45 14.90
N ALA A 19 14.08 5.05 13.70
CA ALA A 19 13.02 5.76 12.99
C ALA A 19 11.62 5.48 13.57
N LYS A 20 11.41 4.33 14.21
CA LYS A 20 10.12 3.95 14.78
C LYS A 20 9.64 4.94 15.85
N GLU A 21 10.56 5.57 16.57
CA GLU A 21 10.27 6.55 17.62
C GLU A 21 9.83 7.90 17.05
N GLN A 22 10.22 8.21 15.81
CA GLN A 22 10.09 9.55 15.22
C GLN A 22 9.21 9.61 13.98
N THR A 23 8.77 8.48 13.44
CA THR A 23 8.04 8.41 12.17
C THR A 23 6.72 7.67 12.32
N VAL A 24 5.78 7.96 11.41
CA VAL A 24 4.55 7.21 11.23
C VAL A 24 4.45 6.85 9.76
N GLU A 25 4.36 5.56 9.46
CA GLU A 25 4.11 5.04 8.13
C GLU A 25 2.63 4.71 7.98
N PHE A 26 2.04 5.12 6.85
CA PHE A 26 0.66 4.82 6.50
C PHE A 26 0.61 3.73 5.45
N MET A 27 -0.26 2.75 5.66
CA MET A 27 -0.57 1.71 4.68
C MET A 27 -2.06 1.70 4.35
N SER A 28 -2.37 1.26 3.13
CA SER A 28 -3.73 1.21 2.61
C SER A 28 -4.01 -0.16 2.01
N PHE A 29 -5.15 -0.75 2.35
CA PHE A 29 -5.56 -2.04 1.81
C PHE A 29 -6.09 -1.91 0.37
N SER A 30 -6.30 -0.67 -0.10
CA SER A 30 -6.91 -0.38 -1.40
C SER A 30 -6.20 -1.03 -2.58
N LYS A 31 -4.86 -1.04 -2.54
CA LYS A 31 -4.00 -1.54 -3.61
C LYS A 31 -3.33 -2.84 -3.20
N SER A 32 -2.86 -2.91 -1.95
CA SER A 32 -2.23 -4.09 -1.38
C SER A 32 -3.12 -5.33 -1.44
N PHE A 33 -4.43 -5.20 -1.19
CA PHE A 33 -5.35 -6.34 -1.17
C PHE A 33 -6.52 -6.18 -2.14
N ASN A 34 -6.43 -5.25 -3.10
CA ASN A 34 -7.54 -4.87 -4.00
C ASN A 34 -8.83 -4.44 -3.27
N MET A 35 -8.71 -3.85 -2.08
CA MET A 35 -9.85 -3.48 -1.22
C MET A 35 -10.22 -1.99 -1.30
N ALA A 36 -10.17 -1.36 -2.47
CA ALA A 36 -10.31 0.11 -2.59
C ALA A 36 -11.61 0.69 -1.98
N GLY A 37 -12.73 -0.02 -2.18
CA GLY A 37 -14.04 0.36 -1.65
C GLY A 37 -14.25 0.08 -0.16
N TRP A 38 -13.34 -0.65 0.49
CA TRP A 38 -13.52 -1.11 1.88
C TRP A 38 -13.10 -0.07 2.92
N ARG A 39 -12.36 0.96 2.46
CA ARG A 39 -11.95 2.09 3.29
C ARG A 39 -11.13 1.69 4.52
N LEU A 40 -10.23 0.73 4.33
CA LEU A 40 -9.35 0.22 5.39
C LEU A 40 -7.88 0.60 5.14
N GLY A 41 -7.22 1.01 6.21
CA GLY A 41 -5.81 1.38 6.25
C GLY A 41 -5.29 1.31 7.67
N ALA A 42 -3.99 1.46 7.84
CA ALA A 42 -3.34 1.51 9.14
C ALA A 42 -2.25 2.58 9.18
N ALA A 43 -1.96 3.05 10.39
CA ALA A 43 -0.84 3.92 10.70
C ALA A 43 0.04 3.19 11.73
N VAL A 44 1.34 3.07 11.46
CA VAL A 44 2.28 2.29 12.28
C VAL A 44 3.55 3.12 12.51
N GLY A 45 4.07 3.12 13.73
CA GLY A 45 5.28 3.88 14.07
C GLY A 45 5.25 4.42 15.48
N SER A 46 5.60 5.70 15.62
CA SER A 46 5.79 6.38 16.91
C SER A 46 4.55 6.31 17.78
N ALA A 47 4.69 5.69 18.96
CA ALA A 47 3.59 5.54 19.90
C ALA A 47 3.02 6.89 20.36
N GLU A 48 3.89 7.90 20.55
CA GLU A 48 3.46 9.25 20.91
C GLU A 48 2.64 9.89 19.79
N ALA A 49 3.13 9.84 18.55
CA ALA A 49 2.43 10.39 17.40
C ALA A 49 1.08 9.67 17.16
N LEU A 50 1.05 8.34 17.26
CA LEU A 50 -0.17 7.54 17.11
C LEU A 50 -1.20 7.86 18.18
N LYS A 51 -0.78 8.13 19.43
CA LYS A 51 -1.68 8.57 20.50
C LYS A 51 -2.34 9.92 20.17
N GLN A 52 -1.58 10.87 19.62
CA GLN A 52 -2.14 12.15 19.18
C GLN A 52 -3.05 12.00 17.97
N LEU A 53 -2.67 11.15 16.99
CA LEU A 53 -3.50 10.83 15.85
C LEU A 53 -4.84 10.23 16.27
N LEU A 54 -4.84 9.31 17.23
CA LEU A 54 -6.06 8.71 17.77
C LEU A 54 -6.97 9.76 18.44
N LYS A 55 -6.39 10.72 19.16
CA LYS A 55 -7.13 11.83 19.78
C LYS A 55 -7.84 12.70 18.74
N VAL A 56 -7.19 12.97 17.60
CA VAL A 56 -7.83 13.70 16.49
C VAL A 56 -8.90 12.82 15.83
N LYS A 57 -8.56 11.57 15.50
CA LYS A 57 -9.47 10.59 14.87
C LYS A 57 -10.78 10.43 15.63
N SER A 58 -10.74 10.32 16.95
CA SER A 58 -11.92 10.14 17.80
C SER A 58 -12.88 11.34 17.80
N ASN A 59 -12.43 12.50 17.32
CA ASN A 59 -13.28 13.69 17.15
C ASN A 59 -13.76 13.85 15.70
N VAL A 60 -13.24 13.07 14.76
CA VAL A 60 -13.59 13.11 13.33
C VAL A 60 -14.56 11.98 12.96
N ASP A 61 -14.38 10.79 13.55
CA ASP A 61 -15.31 9.67 13.38
C ASP A 61 -15.35 8.74 14.61
N SER A 62 -16.35 7.86 14.63
CA SER A 62 -16.62 6.93 15.72
C SER A 62 -16.01 5.54 15.51
N GLY A 63 -15.04 5.41 14.59
CA GLY A 63 -14.47 4.13 14.20
C GLY A 63 -15.15 3.47 12.99
N HIS A 64 -14.63 2.29 12.63
CA HIS A 64 -15.00 1.57 11.41
C HIS A 64 -15.92 0.38 11.68
N PHE A 65 -16.67 -0.04 10.67
CA PHE A 65 -17.55 -1.21 10.78
C PHE A 65 -16.76 -2.49 11.05
N ARG A 66 -17.16 -3.25 12.08
CA ARG A 66 -16.39 -4.40 12.59
C ARG A 66 -16.05 -5.43 11.52
N SER A 67 -17.01 -5.78 10.66
CA SER A 67 -16.78 -6.77 9.60
C SER A 67 -15.70 -6.36 8.60
N ILE A 68 -15.43 -5.06 8.43
CA ILE A 68 -14.32 -4.60 7.60
C ILE A 68 -12.97 -4.89 8.28
N TYR A 69 -12.88 -4.76 9.61
CA TYR A 69 -11.67 -5.19 10.32
C TYR A 69 -11.47 -6.69 10.20
N ASP A 70 -12.53 -7.49 10.34
CA ASP A 70 -12.43 -8.95 10.21
C ASP A 70 -11.99 -9.35 8.78
N ALA A 71 -12.50 -8.65 7.75
CA ALA A 71 -12.03 -8.82 6.37
C ALA A 71 -10.56 -8.40 6.18
N GLY A 72 -10.12 -7.34 6.84
CA GLY A 72 -8.71 -6.92 6.84
C GLY A 72 -7.78 -7.93 7.50
N ILE A 73 -8.21 -8.52 8.62
CA ILE A 73 -7.49 -9.62 9.28
C ILE A 73 -7.38 -10.80 8.32
N ALA A 74 -8.49 -11.21 7.70
CA ALA A 74 -8.48 -12.28 6.72
C ALA A 74 -7.55 -11.99 5.53
N ALA A 75 -7.52 -10.74 5.05
CA ALA A 75 -6.62 -10.33 3.98
C ALA A 75 -5.14 -10.47 4.38
N ILE A 76 -4.77 -10.08 5.61
CA ILE A 76 -3.40 -10.24 6.11
C ILE A 76 -3.05 -11.72 6.32
N ASP A 77 -3.93 -12.49 6.96
CA ASP A 77 -3.61 -13.85 7.42
C ASP A 77 -3.63 -14.88 6.29
N TYR A 78 -4.45 -14.67 5.25
CA TYR A 78 -4.71 -15.68 4.21
C TYR A 78 -4.23 -15.28 2.81
N THR A 79 -3.72 -14.07 2.59
CA THR A 79 -3.13 -13.71 1.28
C THR A 79 -1.67 -14.16 1.23
N GLU A 80 -1.38 -15.14 0.40
CA GLU A 80 -0.03 -15.67 0.22
C GLU A 80 0.87 -14.73 -0.61
N SER A 81 2.19 -14.85 -0.43
CA SER A 81 3.20 -14.05 -1.15
C SER A 81 3.06 -14.12 -2.67
N GLU A 82 2.70 -15.30 -3.17
CA GLU A 82 2.53 -15.66 -4.56
C GLU A 82 1.44 -14.80 -5.21
N TRP A 83 0.35 -14.52 -4.49
CA TRP A 83 -0.72 -13.67 -4.97
C TRP A 83 -0.23 -12.25 -5.27
N PHE A 84 0.64 -11.69 -4.41
CA PHE A 84 1.23 -10.37 -4.65
C PHE A 84 2.17 -10.38 -5.86
N ALA A 85 2.98 -11.44 -6.01
CA ALA A 85 3.90 -11.59 -7.12
C ALA A 85 3.14 -11.68 -8.46
N GLU A 86 2.11 -12.51 -8.54
CA GLU A 86 1.26 -12.64 -9.73
C GLU A 86 0.55 -11.33 -10.09
N ARG A 87 0.02 -10.64 -9.08
CA ARG A 87 -0.61 -9.33 -9.27
C ARG A 87 0.39 -8.30 -9.82
N ASN A 88 1.59 -8.22 -9.24
CA ASN A 88 2.62 -7.27 -9.69
C ASN A 88 3.07 -7.59 -11.12
N GLN A 89 3.29 -8.86 -11.46
CA GLN A 89 3.58 -9.28 -12.84
C GLN A 89 2.47 -8.89 -13.82
N MET A 90 1.20 -9.00 -13.42
CA MET A 90 0.09 -8.55 -14.25
C MET A 90 0.13 -7.04 -14.50
N TYR A 91 0.41 -6.24 -13.46
CA TYR A 91 0.53 -4.79 -13.62
C TYR A 91 1.77 -4.39 -14.43
N GLU A 92 2.87 -5.10 -14.27
CA GLU A 92 4.10 -4.93 -15.03
C GLU A 92 3.86 -5.16 -16.53
N ARG A 93 3.24 -6.29 -16.89
CA ARG A 93 2.85 -6.57 -18.29
C ARG A 93 1.98 -5.45 -18.88
N ARG A 94 1.03 -4.93 -18.10
CA ARG A 94 0.16 -3.82 -18.55
C ARG A 94 0.93 -2.52 -18.74
N ARG A 95 1.88 -2.22 -17.84
CA ARG A 95 2.79 -1.08 -17.96
C ARG A 95 3.62 -1.20 -19.24
N ASP A 96 4.22 -2.36 -19.48
CA ASP A 96 5.12 -2.60 -20.61
C ASP A 96 4.38 -2.48 -21.94
N MET A 97 3.18 -3.07 -22.06
CA MET A 97 2.32 -2.90 -23.23
C MET A 97 2.03 -1.43 -23.54
N LEU A 98 1.81 -0.60 -22.52
CA LEU A 98 1.55 0.82 -22.70
C LEU A 98 2.82 1.58 -23.13
N LEU A 99 3.97 1.25 -22.52
CA LEU A 99 5.26 1.84 -22.89
C LEU A 99 5.67 1.48 -24.33
N GLU A 100 5.33 0.28 -24.81
CA GLU A 100 5.54 -0.16 -26.19
C GLU A 100 4.63 0.56 -27.19
N ALA A 101 3.37 0.83 -26.82
CA ALA A 101 2.39 1.44 -27.70
C ALA A 101 2.49 2.98 -27.81
N LEU A 102 2.96 3.67 -26.77
CA LEU A 102 3.05 5.13 -26.76
C LEU A 102 3.87 5.73 -27.93
N PRO A 103 5.04 5.17 -28.32
CA PRO A 103 5.80 5.66 -29.47
C PRO A 103 5.03 5.62 -30.80
N GLU A 104 4.11 4.68 -30.98
CA GLU A 104 3.31 4.55 -32.21
C GLU A 104 2.40 5.77 -32.44
N ILE A 105 2.04 6.47 -31.37
CA ILE A 105 1.23 7.70 -31.41
C ILE A 105 2.07 8.96 -31.15
N GLY A 106 3.40 8.85 -31.21
CA GLY A 106 4.32 9.98 -31.01
C GLY A 106 4.46 10.44 -29.55
N LEU A 107 4.08 9.60 -28.58
CA LEU A 107 4.22 9.88 -27.15
C LEU A 107 5.37 9.07 -26.54
N SER A 108 5.89 9.55 -25.41
CA SER A 108 6.87 8.83 -24.60
C SER A 108 6.56 9.00 -23.11
N ALA A 109 6.95 8.02 -22.31
CA ALA A 109 6.80 8.04 -20.86
C ALA A 109 8.02 7.40 -20.19
N GLN A 110 8.29 7.81 -18.96
CA GLN A 110 9.29 7.15 -18.12
C GLN A 110 8.68 5.88 -17.52
N PRO A 111 9.39 4.75 -17.51
CA PRO A 111 8.92 3.55 -16.83
C PRO A 111 8.69 3.82 -15.34
N SER A 112 7.49 3.49 -14.85
CA SER A 112 7.22 3.50 -13.41
C SER A 112 7.88 2.28 -12.76
N ILE A 113 8.46 2.45 -11.58
CA ILE A 113 9.03 1.38 -10.74
C ILE A 113 8.02 0.82 -9.72
N GLY A 114 6.82 1.40 -9.66
CA GLY A 114 5.77 1.09 -8.69
C GLY A 114 4.87 2.27 -8.41
#